data_AF-A0A1X0QU93-F1
#
_entry.id   AF-A0A1X0QU93-F1
#
_cell.length_a   1.000
_cell.length_b   1.000
_cell.length_c   1.000
_cell.angle_alpha   90.00
_cell.angle_beta   90.00
_cell.angle_gamma   90.00
#
_symmetry.space_group_name_H-M   'P 1'
#
loop_
_entity.id
_entity.type
_entity.pdbx_description
1 polymer ?
#
loop_
_entity_poly.entity_id
_entity_poly.type
_entity_poly.pdbx_seq_one_letter_code
_entity_poly.pdbx_strand_id
1 'polypeptide(L)'
;MARNEEKAQSMLYRFREAQAAQLGLAKTRQRRPGFAGSVSSITEAEMWRRDLLSEISRKIAKIQDVSLSDYQVRDLNDEINKLMGQKYHWEKRIVELGGPDYTRSGPRMFSYEGREAPGIRGYRYFGRARDLPGVRELFEQEVAEPVNRSITEINRDIDANYYGYHDEENQALLEYEKALEKELVQKLLSTPLESLEKE
;
A
#
# COMPACT_ATOMS: atom_id res chain seq x y z
N MET A 1 -19.10 40.54 27.20
CA MET A 1 -19.42 39.13 27.51
C MET A 1 -18.11 38.35 27.51
N ALA A 2 -17.82 37.58 28.57
CA ALA A 2 -16.62 36.75 28.65
C ALA A 2 -16.61 35.67 27.55
N ARG A 3 -15.41 35.26 27.11
CA ARG A 3 -15.24 34.19 26.10
C ARG A 3 -15.77 32.85 26.66
N ASN A 4 -16.13 31.92 25.78
CA ASN A 4 -16.69 30.63 26.19
C ASN A 4 -15.73 29.84 27.10
N GLU A 5 -14.42 29.95 26.86
CA GLU A 5 -13.39 29.34 27.68
C GLU A 5 -13.37 29.91 29.12
N GLU A 6 -13.50 31.23 29.26
CA GLU A 6 -13.54 31.90 30.57
C GLU A 6 -14.81 31.53 31.34
N LYS A 7 -15.95 31.41 30.64
CA LYS A 7 -17.22 30.94 31.24
C LYS A 7 -17.10 29.50 31.75
N ALA A 8 -16.45 28.63 30.99
CA ALA A 8 -16.18 27.24 31.38
C ALA A 8 -15.19 27.12 32.56
N GLN A 9 -14.33 28.12 32.78
CA GLN A 9 -13.42 28.15 33.92
C GLN A 9 -14.01 28.77 35.19
N SER A 10 -15.21 29.35 35.12
CA SER A 10 -15.87 29.97 36.27
C SER A 10 -16.15 28.97 37.41
N MET A 11 -16.12 29.46 38.65
CA MET A 11 -16.38 28.65 39.85
C MET A 11 -17.77 27.98 39.81
N LEU A 12 -18.78 28.69 39.28
CA LEU A 12 -20.14 28.16 39.14
C LEU A 12 -20.19 27.01 38.13
N TYR A 13 -19.49 27.13 37.00
CA TYR A 13 -19.45 26.06 36.00
C TYR A 13 -18.77 24.81 36.57
N ARG A 14 -17.63 24.96 37.25
CA ARG A 14 -16.95 23.84 37.92
C ARG A 14 -17.81 23.20 39.00
N PHE A 15 -18.55 23.99 39.77
CA PHE A 15 -19.49 23.48 40.78
C PHE A 15 -20.63 22.67 40.16
N ARG A 16 -21.24 23.16 39.08
CA ARG A 16 -22.27 22.41 38.33
C ARG A 16 -21.73 21.12 37.72
N GLU A 17 -20.51 21.17 37.18
CA GLU A 17 -19.84 19.98 36.64
C GLU A 17 -19.59 18.93 37.74
N ALA A 18 -19.10 19.35 38.91
CA ALA A 18 -18.90 18.46 40.06
C ALA A 18 -20.22 17.86 40.56
N GLN A 19 -21.30 18.66 40.62
CA GLN A 19 -22.63 18.20 40.99
C GLN A 19 -23.18 17.18 39.98
N ALA A 20 -23.02 17.45 38.67
CA ALA A 20 -23.45 16.54 37.62
C ALA A 20 -22.63 15.24 37.59
N ALA A 21 -21.35 15.30 37.93
CA ALA A 21 -20.50 14.12 38.08
C ALA A 21 -20.92 13.28 39.29
N GLN A 22 -21.26 13.91 40.42
CA GLN A 22 -21.76 13.22 41.62
C GLN A 22 -23.11 12.54 41.36
N LEU A 23 -23.96 13.15 40.54
CA LEU A 23 -25.25 12.59 40.12
C LEU A 23 -25.11 11.51 39.02
N GLY A 24 -23.90 11.25 38.51
CA GLY A 24 -23.63 10.29 37.44
C GLY A 24 -24.09 10.73 36.05
N LEU A 25 -24.59 11.95 35.89
CA LEU A 25 -25.07 12.50 34.61
C LEU A 25 -23.94 13.00 33.71
N ALA A 26 -22.83 13.45 34.30
CA ALA A 26 -21.66 13.92 33.55
C ALA A 26 -20.49 12.94 33.70
N LYS A 27 -20.03 12.39 32.56
CA LYS A 27 -18.74 11.69 32.49
C LYS A 27 -17.63 12.73 32.34
N THR A 28 -16.70 12.76 33.28
CA THR A 28 -15.46 13.54 33.14
C THR A 28 -14.72 13.06 31.89
N ARG A 29 -14.12 13.99 31.13
CA ARG A 29 -13.25 13.63 30.00
C ARG A 29 -12.02 12.92 30.56
N GLN A 30 -12.06 11.60 30.60
CA GLN A 30 -10.92 10.82 31.02
C GLN A 30 -9.82 10.96 29.97
N ARG A 31 -8.58 11.11 30.43
CA ARG A 31 -7.41 11.08 29.54
C ARG A 31 -7.05 9.63 29.30
N ARG A 32 -6.73 9.30 28.04
CA ARG A 32 -6.25 7.97 27.67
C ARG A 32 -5.02 7.60 28.51
N PRO A 33 -4.98 6.39 29.11
CA PRO A 33 -3.78 5.88 29.75
C PRO A 33 -2.61 5.80 28.74
N GLY A 34 -1.40 6.14 29.17
CA GLY A 34 -0.22 6.06 28.31
C GLY A 34 0.20 4.63 27.97
N PHE A 35 -0.19 3.64 28.79
CA PHE A 35 0.13 2.23 28.62
C PHE A 35 -1.14 1.37 28.56
N ALA A 36 -1.34 0.66 27.45
CA ALA A 36 -2.54 -0.14 27.22
C ALA A 36 -2.71 -1.29 28.24
N GLY A 37 -1.62 -1.87 28.73
CA GLY A 37 -1.67 -2.97 29.71
C GLY A 37 -2.23 -2.59 31.08
N SER A 38 -2.36 -1.28 31.38
CA SER A 38 -3.01 -0.82 32.61
C SER A 38 -4.52 -1.07 32.65
N VAL A 39 -5.16 -1.25 31.49
CA VAL A 39 -6.60 -1.49 31.39
C VAL A 39 -6.89 -2.98 31.40
N SER A 40 -7.81 -3.40 32.27
CA SER A 40 -8.26 -4.79 32.42
C SER A 40 -9.63 -5.06 31.79
N SER A 41 -10.38 -4.00 31.43
CA SER A 41 -11.72 -4.14 30.84
C SER A 41 -11.69 -4.04 29.32
N ILE A 42 -12.33 -5.00 28.65
CA ILE A 42 -12.47 -5.01 27.18
C ILE A 42 -13.23 -3.77 26.70
N THR A 43 -14.32 -3.40 27.36
CA THR A 43 -15.16 -2.26 26.95
C THR A 43 -14.39 -0.94 27.00
N GLU A 44 -13.51 -0.80 27.98
CA GLU A 44 -12.67 0.38 28.13
C GLU A 44 -11.56 0.40 27.06
N ALA A 45 -10.91 -0.73 26.80
CA ALA A 45 -9.91 -0.84 25.74
C ALA A 45 -10.51 -0.53 24.34
N GLU A 46 -11.74 -0.98 24.08
CA GLU A 46 -12.46 -0.65 22.84
C GLU A 46 -12.83 0.84 22.74
N MET A 47 -13.21 1.47 23.86
CA MET A 47 -13.45 2.91 23.91
C MET A 47 -12.19 3.69 23.51
N TRP A 48 -11.03 3.34 24.08
CA TRP A 48 -9.76 4.00 23.75
C TRP A 48 -9.33 3.75 22.31
N ARG A 49 -9.59 2.56 21.77
CA ARG A 49 -9.38 2.26 20.35
C ARG A 49 -10.25 3.13 19.44
N ARG A 50 -11.52 3.32 19.75
CA ARG A 50 -12.44 4.18 18.96
C ARG A 50 -12.02 5.64 18.99
N ASP A 51 -11.56 6.11 20.15
CA ASP A 51 -11.05 7.46 20.31
C ASP A 51 -9.78 7.69 19.47
N LEU A 52 -8.85 6.73 19.47
CA LEU A 52 -7.67 6.72 18.58
C LEU A 52 -8.06 6.79 17.10
N LEU A 53 -9.01 5.97 16.66
CA LEU A 53 -9.48 5.98 15.27
C LEU A 53 -10.08 7.32 14.88
N SER A 54 -10.78 7.98 15.81
CA SER A 54 -11.37 9.30 15.60
C SER A 54 -10.31 10.40 15.52
N GLU A 55 -9.23 10.31 16.30
CA GLU A 55 -8.07 11.21 16.20
C GLU A 55 -7.31 11.02 14.88
N ILE A 56 -7.05 9.76 14.50
CA ILE A 56 -6.40 9.41 13.23
C ILE A 56 -7.21 9.96 12.05
N SER A 57 -8.53 9.74 12.04
CA SER A 57 -9.41 10.22 10.96
C SER A 57 -9.38 11.74 10.82
N ARG A 58 -9.38 12.48 11.96
CA ARG A 58 -9.26 13.94 11.97
C ARG A 58 -7.91 14.42 11.42
N LYS A 59 -6.81 13.73 11.74
CA LYS A 59 -5.48 14.07 11.21
C LYS A 59 -5.33 13.72 9.73
N ILE A 60 -5.89 12.60 9.28
CA ILE A 60 -5.92 12.23 7.86
C ILE A 60 -6.67 13.30 7.06
N ALA A 61 -7.83 13.75 7.55
CA ALA A 61 -8.56 14.84 6.91
C ALA A 61 -7.70 16.12 6.83
N LYS A 62 -7.03 16.49 7.92
CA LYS A 62 -6.16 17.66 7.97
C LYS A 62 -4.96 17.57 7.02
N ILE A 63 -4.31 16.41 6.87
CA ILE A 63 -3.17 16.25 5.95
C ILE A 63 -3.52 16.61 4.50
N GLN A 64 -4.79 16.45 4.10
CA GLN A 64 -5.24 16.76 2.75
C GLN A 64 -5.41 18.28 2.49
N ASP A 65 -5.29 19.13 3.52
CA ASP A 65 -5.40 20.57 3.34
C ASP A 65 -4.22 21.10 2.49
N VAL A 66 -4.53 21.76 1.38
CA VAL A 66 -3.53 22.29 0.42
C VAL A 66 -2.70 23.42 1.05
N SER A 67 -3.26 24.14 2.02
CA SER A 67 -2.59 25.27 2.70
C SER A 67 -1.44 24.87 3.63
N LEU A 68 -1.29 23.57 3.95
CA LEU A 68 -0.21 23.10 4.81
C LEU A 68 1.13 23.14 4.05
N SER A 69 2.20 23.48 4.75
CA SER A 69 3.55 23.34 4.22
C SER A 69 4.01 21.88 4.25
N ASP A 70 4.98 21.54 3.42
CA ASP A 70 5.54 20.19 3.34
C ASP A 70 6.13 19.70 4.68
N TYR A 71 6.67 20.61 5.50
CA TYR A 71 7.14 20.28 6.85
C TYR A 71 5.98 19.92 7.78
N GLN A 72 4.90 20.69 7.74
CA GLN A 72 3.70 20.40 8.54
C GLN A 72 3.05 19.08 8.12
N VAL A 73 3.06 18.77 6.83
CA VAL A 73 2.58 17.46 6.31
C VAL A 73 3.43 16.32 6.85
N ARG A 74 4.77 16.47 6.93
CA ARG A 74 5.67 15.46 7.54
C ARG A 74 5.37 15.26 9.02
N ASP A 75 5.25 16.35 9.78
CA ASP A 75 4.94 16.30 11.21
C ASP A 75 3.59 15.60 11.47
N LEU A 76 2.57 15.93 10.67
CA LEU A 76 1.26 15.28 10.75
C LEU A 76 1.35 13.79 10.40
N ASN A 77 2.16 13.41 9.41
CA ASN A 77 2.37 12.01 9.04
C ASN A 77 3.04 11.23 10.19
N ASP A 78 4.04 11.82 10.85
CA ASP A 78 4.67 11.25 12.04
C ASP A 78 3.69 11.09 13.20
N GLU A 79 2.84 12.08 13.45
CA GLU A 79 1.79 12.00 14.46
C GLU A 79 0.79 10.87 14.16
N ILE A 80 0.39 10.70 12.90
CA ILE A 80 -0.49 9.58 12.51
C ILE A 80 0.22 8.25 12.73
N ASN A 81 1.48 8.11 12.34
CA ASN A 81 2.24 6.87 12.57
C ASN A 81 2.35 6.55 14.07
N LYS A 82 2.59 7.55 14.93
CA LYS A 82 2.57 7.39 16.39
C LYS A 82 1.22 6.89 16.90
N LEU A 83 0.11 7.44 16.41
CA LEU A 83 -1.24 7.01 16.78
C LEU A 83 -1.56 5.60 16.25
N MET A 84 -1.09 5.24 15.05
CA MET A 84 -1.24 3.90 14.50
C MET A 84 -0.46 2.85 15.31
N GLY A 85 0.72 3.19 15.83
CA GLY A 85 1.45 2.36 16.77
C GLY A 85 0.68 2.16 18.08
N GLN A 86 0.12 3.23 18.66
CA GLN A 86 -0.74 3.13 19.84
C GLN A 86 -1.98 2.27 19.58
N LYS A 87 -2.66 2.44 18.43
CA LYS A 87 -3.80 1.62 18.02
C LYS A 87 -3.44 0.14 18.03
N TYR A 88 -2.28 -0.22 17.47
CA TYR A 88 -1.81 -1.60 17.47
C TYR A 88 -1.65 -2.16 18.90
N HIS A 89 -1.09 -1.38 19.83
CA HIS A 89 -0.97 -1.81 21.24
C HIS A 89 -2.35 -2.01 21.91
N TRP A 90 -3.32 -1.15 21.62
CA TRP A 90 -4.68 -1.31 22.12
C TRP A 90 -5.40 -2.51 21.51
N GLU A 91 -5.23 -2.75 20.19
CA GLU A 91 -5.79 -3.94 19.53
C GLU A 91 -5.18 -5.23 20.07
N LYS A 92 -3.86 -5.26 20.29
CA LYS A 92 -3.19 -6.38 20.95
C LYS A 92 -3.73 -6.60 22.37
N ARG A 93 -3.92 -5.53 23.15
CA ARG A 93 -4.49 -5.63 24.50
C ARG A 93 -5.90 -6.19 24.50
N ILE A 94 -6.73 -5.80 23.53
CA ILE A 94 -8.09 -6.35 23.40
C ILE A 94 -8.03 -7.85 23.16
N VAL A 95 -7.12 -8.32 22.30
CA VAL A 95 -6.93 -9.76 22.05
C VAL A 95 -6.42 -10.48 23.31
N GLU A 96 -5.45 -9.90 24.04
CA GLU A 96 -4.96 -10.46 25.30
C GLU A 96 -6.05 -10.61 26.37
N LEU A 97 -7.04 -9.71 26.37
CA LEU A 97 -8.20 -9.75 27.26
C LEU A 97 -9.30 -10.72 26.78
N GLY A 98 -9.10 -11.42 25.65
CA GLY A 98 -10.08 -12.35 25.07
C GLY A 98 -11.14 -11.67 24.19
N GLY A 99 -10.90 -10.43 23.77
CA GLY A 99 -11.75 -9.70 22.84
C GLY A 99 -11.49 -10.03 21.36
N PRO A 100 -12.25 -9.40 20.45
CA PRO A 100 -12.14 -9.66 19.01
C PRO A 100 -10.80 -9.20 18.43
N ASP A 101 -10.25 -10.01 17.51
CA ASP A 101 -9.03 -9.65 16.79
C ASP A 101 -9.34 -8.73 15.60
N TYR A 102 -9.14 -7.44 15.86
CA TYR A 102 -9.33 -6.37 14.87
C TYR A 102 -8.23 -6.31 13.79
N THR A 103 -7.10 -7.00 13.97
CA THR A 103 -6.05 -7.06 12.94
C THR A 103 -6.44 -7.99 11.78
N ARG A 104 -7.17 -9.07 12.09
CA ARG A 104 -7.70 -10.05 11.14
C ARG A 104 -9.12 -9.76 10.68
N SER A 105 -9.97 -9.32 11.61
CA SER A 105 -11.41 -9.11 11.36
C SER A 105 -11.72 -7.70 10.90
N GLY A 106 -10.73 -6.79 10.95
CA GLY A 106 -10.85 -5.47 10.38
C GLY A 106 -11.01 -5.62 8.87
N PRO A 107 -12.11 -5.16 8.27
CA PRO A 107 -12.10 -5.01 6.83
C PRO A 107 -10.94 -4.07 6.49
N ARG A 108 -10.23 -4.30 5.37
CA ARG A 108 -9.18 -3.42 4.83
C ARG A 108 -9.77 -2.05 4.40
N MET A 109 -10.70 -1.52 5.20
CA MET A 109 -11.68 -0.46 4.96
C MET A 109 -11.09 0.93 5.03
N PHE A 110 -9.77 1.02 4.95
CA PHE A 110 -9.15 2.27 4.61
C PHE A 110 -8.41 2.04 3.30
N SER A 111 -9.06 2.38 2.19
CA SER A 111 -8.35 2.89 0.99
C SER A 111 -7.44 4.09 1.35
N TYR A 112 -7.58 4.62 2.57
CA TYR A 112 -6.74 5.59 3.27
C TYR A 112 -5.54 4.98 4.03
N GLU A 113 -5.33 3.66 4.03
CA GLU A 113 -4.13 3.08 4.65
C GLU A 113 -2.92 3.62 3.91
N GLY A 114 -2.09 4.37 4.66
CA GLY A 114 -0.85 4.93 4.16
C GLY A 114 -0.02 3.83 3.50
N ARG A 115 0.63 4.17 2.39
CA ARG A 115 1.46 3.22 1.66
C ARG A 115 2.80 3.15 2.39
N GLU A 116 3.32 1.94 2.60
CA GLU A 116 4.67 1.74 3.12
C GLU A 116 5.65 1.99 1.99
N ALA A 117 6.69 2.78 2.24
CA ALA A 117 7.75 2.99 1.26
C ALA A 117 8.64 1.72 1.19
N PRO A 118 9.10 1.32 -0.01
CA PRO A 118 9.96 0.16 -0.17
C PRO A 118 11.25 0.34 0.63
N GLY A 119 11.63 -0.70 1.38
CA GLY A 119 12.82 -0.72 2.25
C GLY A 119 12.60 -0.25 3.69
N ILE A 120 11.52 0.47 4.00
CA ILE A 120 11.22 0.94 5.37
C ILE A 120 9.98 0.22 5.90
N ARG A 121 10.20 -0.79 6.74
CA ARG A 121 9.10 -1.55 7.35
C ARG A 121 8.46 -0.77 8.50
N GLY A 122 7.14 -0.58 8.45
CA GLY A 122 6.33 -0.05 9.55
C GLY A 122 6.10 1.47 9.57
N TYR A 123 6.70 2.24 8.66
CA TYR A 123 6.39 3.65 8.48
C TYR A 123 5.52 3.85 7.24
N ARG A 124 4.39 4.56 7.40
CA ARG A 124 3.38 4.72 6.34
C ARG A 124 3.21 6.18 5.96
N TYR A 125 2.98 6.43 4.67
CA TYR A 125 2.69 7.75 4.14
C TYR A 125 1.21 7.88 3.79
N PHE A 126 0.52 8.79 4.49
CA PHE A 126 -0.93 9.01 4.39
C PHE A 126 -1.26 10.22 3.51
N GLY A 127 -2.22 10.09 2.60
CA GLY A 127 -2.73 11.22 1.80
C GLY A 127 -1.65 12.00 1.06
N ARG A 128 -1.72 13.34 1.14
CA ARG A 128 -0.72 14.28 0.59
C ARG A 128 0.71 14.02 1.02
N ALA A 129 0.95 13.31 2.13
CA ALA A 129 2.32 12.94 2.53
C ALA A 129 3.02 12.06 1.49
N ARG A 130 2.29 11.43 0.57
CA ARG A 130 2.83 10.68 -0.57
C ARG A 130 3.37 11.59 -1.68
N ASP A 131 2.81 12.80 -1.81
CA ASP A 131 3.18 13.76 -2.85
C ASP A 131 4.39 14.61 -2.46
N LEU A 132 4.93 14.40 -1.27
CA LEU A 132 6.13 15.09 -0.80
C LEU A 132 7.32 14.79 -1.71
N PRO A 133 8.17 15.80 -2.01
CA PRO A 133 9.38 15.58 -2.79
C PRO A 133 10.29 14.55 -2.10
N GLY A 134 10.83 13.61 -2.87
CA GLY A 134 11.59 12.43 -2.40
C GLY A 134 10.73 11.22 -2.02
N VAL A 135 9.58 11.41 -1.36
CA VAL A 135 8.66 10.30 -1.06
C VAL A 135 7.93 9.84 -2.31
N ARG A 136 7.50 10.81 -3.13
CA ARG A 136 6.84 10.55 -4.40
C ARG A 136 7.71 9.71 -5.35
N GLU A 137 9.00 10.01 -5.43
CA GLU A 137 9.96 9.28 -6.27
C GLU A 137 10.09 7.81 -5.84
N LEU A 138 10.08 7.52 -4.53
CA LEU A 138 10.11 6.15 -4.02
C LEU A 138 8.88 5.34 -4.45
N PHE A 139 7.72 5.99 -4.58
CA PHE A 139 6.49 5.33 -5.03
C PHE A 139 6.35 5.26 -6.54
N GLU A 140 6.89 6.22 -7.30
CA GLU A 140 6.90 6.18 -8.77
C GLU A 140 7.91 5.16 -9.31
N GLN A 141 9.06 4.99 -8.64
CA GLN A 141 10.03 3.93 -8.97
C GLN A 141 9.43 2.53 -8.87
N GLU A 142 8.44 2.30 -7.99
CA GLU A 142 7.73 1.02 -7.93
C GLU A 142 6.84 0.75 -9.15
N VAL A 143 6.42 1.80 -9.88
CA VAL A 143 5.48 1.67 -11.00
C VAL A 143 6.19 1.30 -12.32
N ALA A 144 7.53 1.24 -12.33
CA ALA A 144 8.34 0.75 -13.44
C ALA A 144 9.10 -0.51 -12.97
N GLU A 145 9.10 -1.67 -13.62
CA GLU A 145 8.80 -2.05 -15.01
C GLU A 145 7.79 -3.22 -15.00
N PRO A 146 7.01 -3.46 -16.07
CA PRO A 146 6.34 -4.75 -16.23
C PRO A 146 7.42 -5.83 -16.10
N VAL A 147 7.23 -6.77 -15.17
CA VAL A 147 8.16 -7.89 -15.00
C VAL A 147 8.26 -8.59 -16.34
N ASN A 148 9.40 -8.39 -17.03
CA ASN A 148 9.70 -9.15 -18.24
C ASN A 148 9.63 -10.62 -17.83
N ARG A 149 8.92 -11.43 -18.61
CA ARG A 149 8.80 -12.87 -18.34
C ARG A 149 10.22 -13.41 -18.11
N SER A 150 10.41 -14.10 -16.98
CA SER A 150 11.71 -14.69 -16.68
C SER A 150 12.11 -15.66 -17.79
N ILE A 151 13.41 -15.85 -18.03
CA ILE A 151 13.89 -16.82 -19.03
C ILE A 151 13.26 -18.21 -18.80
N THR A 152 13.06 -18.58 -17.53
CA THR A 152 12.38 -19.81 -17.11
C THR A 152 10.90 -19.86 -17.48
N GLU A 153 10.18 -18.74 -17.41
CA GLU A 153 8.78 -18.66 -17.84
C GLU A 153 8.66 -18.68 -19.37
N ILE A 154 9.57 -18.00 -20.08
CA ILE A 154 9.65 -18.04 -21.54
C ILE A 154 9.95 -19.47 -22.01
N ASN A 155 10.93 -20.13 -21.40
CA ASN A 155 11.34 -21.49 -21.76
C ASN A 155 10.32 -22.56 -21.38
N ARG A 156 9.31 -22.24 -20.56
CA ARG A 156 8.26 -23.19 -20.19
C ARG A 156 7.30 -23.49 -21.35
N ASP A 157 7.08 -22.49 -22.20
CA ASP A 157 6.16 -22.56 -23.34
C ASP A 157 6.92 -22.86 -24.66
N ILE A 158 8.24 -23.08 -24.60
CA ILE A 158 9.08 -23.43 -25.74
C ILE A 158 9.13 -24.96 -25.87
N ASP A 159 8.38 -25.49 -26.83
CA ASP A 159 8.36 -26.91 -27.16
C ASP A 159 9.39 -27.29 -28.24
N ALA A 160 9.58 -28.59 -28.49
CA ALA A 160 10.47 -29.11 -29.54
C ALA A 160 10.18 -28.53 -30.94
N ASN A 161 8.92 -28.12 -31.19
CA ASN A 161 8.51 -27.41 -32.40
C ASN A 161 9.27 -26.10 -32.62
N TYR A 162 9.62 -25.37 -31.56
CA TYR A 162 10.38 -24.11 -31.67
C TYR A 162 11.78 -24.34 -32.24
N TYR A 163 12.36 -25.52 -32.01
CA TYR A 163 13.67 -25.91 -32.54
C TYR A 163 13.57 -26.69 -33.87
N GLY A 164 12.38 -26.80 -34.47
CA GLY A 164 12.18 -27.43 -35.77
C GLY A 164 12.30 -28.96 -35.78
N TYR A 165 12.25 -29.62 -34.61
CA TYR A 165 12.37 -31.09 -34.54
C TYR A 165 11.27 -31.86 -35.30
N HIS A 166 10.14 -31.23 -35.59
CA HIS A 166 9.01 -31.82 -36.31
C HIS A 166 8.85 -31.27 -37.74
N ASP A 167 9.77 -30.43 -38.22
CA ASP A 167 9.66 -29.82 -39.55
C ASP A 167 9.80 -30.86 -40.67
N GLU A 168 10.59 -31.92 -40.45
CA GLU A 168 10.73 -33.05 -41.37
C GLU A 168 9.45 -33.92 -41.48
N GLU A 169 8.52 -33.80 -40.54
CA GLU A 169 7.24 -34.52 -40.57
C GLU A 169 6.17 -33.73 -41.38
N ASN A 170 6.43 -32.45 -41.68
CA ASN A 170 5.52 -31.61 -42.44
C ASN A 170 5.69 -31.82 -43.96
N GLN A 171 4.90 -32.74 -44.52
CA GLN A 171 4.91 -33.06 -45.95
C GLN A 171 4.77 -31.85 -46.88
N ALA A 172 3.97 -30.84 -46.50
CA ALA A 172 3.78 -29.65 -47.32
C ALA A 172 5.06 -28.81 -47.42
N LEU A 173 5.83 -28.72 -46.33
CA LEU A 173 7.10 -27.99 -46.30
C LEU A 173 8.15 -28.71 -47.15
N LEU A 174 8.26 -30.05 -47.03
CA LEU A 174 9.18 -30.86 -47.80
C LEU A 174 8.94 -30.80 -49.32
N GLU A 175 7.68 -30.79 -49.75
CA GLU A 175 7.33 -30.67 -51.16
C GLU A 175 7.72 -29.29 -51.72
N TYR A 176 7.50 -28.24 -50.94
CA TYR A 176 7.90 -26.88 -51.27
C TYR A 176 9.43 -26.75 -51.39
N GLU A 177 10.18 -27.28 -50.42
CA GLU A 177 11.65 -27.28 -50.43
C GLU A 177 12.22 -28.03 -51.64
N LYS A 178 11.68 -29.20 -51.97
CA LYS A 178 12.10 -29.97 -53.16
C LYS A 178 11.82 -29.25 -54.47
N ALA A 179 10.72 -28.51 -54.56
CA ALA A 179 10.41 -27.71 -55.74
C ALA A 179 11.43 -26.56 -55.88
N LEU A 180 11.70 -25.86 -54.77
CA LEU A 180 12.65 -24.76 -54.72
C LEU A 180 14.09 -25.21 -55.01
N GLU A 181 14.51 -26.35 -54.46
CA GLU A 181 15.83 -26.94 -54.72
C GLU A 181 16.01 -27.24 -56.21
N LYS A 182 15.01 -27.81 -56.88
CA LYS A 182 15.07 -28.07 -58.33
C LYS A 182 15.20 -26.77 -59.12
N GLU A 183 14.44 -25.73 -58.76
CA GLU A 183 14.55 -24.43 -59.40
C GLU A 183 15.93 -23.80 -59.19
N LEU A 184 16.49 -23.87 -57.98
CA LEU A 184 17.81 -23.35 -57.67
C LEU A 184 18.90 -24.11 -58.42
N VAL A 185 18.83 -25.43 -58.49
CA VAL A 185 19.77 -26.27 -59.26
C VAL A 185 19.69 -25.92 -60.75
N GLN A 186 18.48 -25.75 -61.30
CA GLN A 186 18.31 -25.33 -62.69
C GLN A 186 18.89 -23.93 -62.93
N LYS A 187 18.65 -22.99 -62.02
CA LYS A 187 19.24 -21.64 -62.10
C LYS A 187 20.76 -21.72 -62.07
N LEU A 188 21.33 -22.48 -61.13
CA LEU A 188 22.78 -22.66 -60.96
C LEU A 188 23.44 -23.29 -62.20
N LEU A 189 22.79 -24.28 -62.82
CA LEU A 189 23.23 -24.89 -64.08
C LEU A 189 23.09 -23.94 -65.28
N SER A 190 22.11 -23.04 -65.26
CA SER A 190 21.87 -22.07 -66.33
C SER A 190 22.78 -20.83 -66.26
N THR A 191 23.32 -20.52 -65.08
CA THR A 191 24.30 -19.44 -64.87
C THR A 191 25.67 -19.84 -65.40
N PRO A 192 26.26 -19.10 -66.38
CA PRO A 192 27.61 -19.36 -66.88
C PRO A 192 28.69 -19.05 -65.83
N LEU A 193 29.77 -19.84 -65.80
CA LEU A 193 30.87 -19.73 -64.82
C LEU A 193 31.54 -18.34 -64.75
N GLU A 194 31.51 -17.55 -65.83
CA GLU A 194 32.14 -16.22 -65.90
C GLU A 194 31.45 -15.15 -65.03
N SER A 195 30.20 -15.37 -64.59
CA SER A 195 29.50 -14.43 -63.69
C SER A 195 29.77 -14.68 -62.19
N LEU A 196 30.46 -15.77 -61.83
CA LEU A 196 30.80 -16.11 -60.44
C LEU A 196 32.17 -15.59 -59.99
N GLU A 197 33.00 -15.10 -60.91
CA GLU A 197 34.34 -14.55 -60.63
C GLU A 197 34.35 -13.01 -60.45
N LYS A 198 33.18 -12.35 -60.49
CA LYS A 198 33.05 -10.90 -60.28
C LYS A 198 32.19 -10.57 -59.05
N GLU A 199 32.61 -11.04 -57.90
CA GLU A 199 32.39 -10.39 -56.59
C GLU A 199 33.68 -10.45 -55.76
#